data_AF-A0A150L0I5-F1
#
_entry.id   AF-A0A150L0I5-F1
#
_cell.length_a   1.000
_cell.length_b   1.000
_cell.length_c   1.000
_cell.angle_alpha   90.00
_cell.angle_beta   90.00
_cell.angle_gamma   90.00
#
_symmetry.space_group_name_H-M   'P 1'
#
loop_
_entity.id
_entity.type
_entity.pdbx_description
1 polymer ?
#
loop_
_entity_poly.entity_id
_entity_poly.type
_entity_poly.pdbx_seq_one_letter_code
_entity_poly.pdbx_strand_id
1 'polypeptide(L)'
;MSSAQKRKIKEMAIEKGHIPEIKVTKADGMRYGFADFASAGVVEETVQLPEEFWRLSDKEQFKWLDEQIGGARKGMTWHHTEVPGKMELVPFGIHNITPHNGGRTKGMWADAPR
;
A
#
# COMPACT_ATOMS: atom_id res chain seq x y z
N MET A 1 -9.54 -22.73 0.97
CA MET A 1 -10.52 -21.62 1.02
C MET A 1 -10.62 -20.96 -0.35
N SER A 2 -11.83 -20.76 -0.89
CA SER A 2 -12.06 -20.06 -2.16
C SER A 2 -11.95 -18.54 -2.01
N SER A 3 -11.78 -17.84 -3.13
CA SER A 3 -11.77 -16.36 -3.16
C SER A 3 -13.06 -15.75 -2.61
N ALA A 4 -14.21 -16.39 -2.86
CA ALA A 4 -15.49 -15.97 -2.30
C ALA A 4 -15.54 -16.11 -0.78
N GLN A 5 -14.99 -17.21 -0.23
CA GLN A 5 -14.90 -17.39 1.22
C GLN A 5 -13.96 -16.35 1.86
N LYS A 6 -12.81 -16.06 1.24
CA LYS A 6 -11.89 -15.00 1.71
C LYS A 6 -12.57 -13.64 1.75
N ARG A 7 -13.33 -13.30 0.69
CA ARG A 7 -14.09 -12.04 0.63
C ARG A 7 -15.11 -11.96 1.78
N LYS A 8 -15.91 -13.01 1.99
CA LYS A 8 -16.93 -13.04 3.06
C LYS A 8 -16.31 -12.90 4.45
N ILE A 9 -15.15 -13.53 4.69
CA ILE A 9 -14.41 -13.36 5.95
C ILE A 9 -13.96 -11.90 6.13
N LYS A 10 -13.41 -11.28 5.08
CA LYS A 10 -13.01 -9.87 5.13
C LYS A 10 -14.19 -8.96 5.44
N GLU A 11 -15.32 -9.14 4.75
CA GLU A 11 -16.56 -8.39 4.96
C GLU A 11 -17.05 -8.52 6.41
N MET A 12 -17.13 -9.74 6.94
CA MET A 12 -17.52 -9.98 8.34
C MET A 12 -16.53 -9.36 9.35
N ALA A 13 -15.23 -9.36 9.04
CA ALA A 13 -14.22 -8.77 9.91
C ALA A 13 -14.34 -7.24 9.96
N ILE A 14 -14.68 -6.60 8.83
CA ILE A 14 -14.98 -5.17 8.77
C ILE A 14 -16.27 -4.86 9.56
N GLU A 15 -17.35 -5.60 9.31
CA GLU A 15 -18.64 -5.41 9.98
C GLU A 15 -18.53 -5.53 11.52
N LYS A 16 -17.68 -6.46 11.99
CA LYS A 16 -17.40 -6.66 13.42
C LYS A 16 -16.34 -5.72 14.00
N GLY A 17 -15.78 -4.82 13.20
CA GLY A 17 -14.75 -3.87 13.64
C GLY A 17 -13.39 -4.50 13.97
N HIS A 18 -13.11 -5.72 13.48
CA HIS A 18 -11.82 -6.36 13.67
C HIS A 18 -10.72 -5.77 12.78
N ILE A 19 -11.09 -5.23 11.62
CA ILE A 19 -10.21 -4.52 10.70
C ILE A 19 -10.93 -3.28 10.14
N PRO A 20 -10.19 -2.21 9.79
CA PRO A 20 -10.79 -1.05 9.16
C PRO A 20 -11.23 -1.35 7.72
N GLU A 21 -12.27 -0.64 7.27
CA GLU A 21 -12.62 -0.60 5.85
C GLU A 21 -11.63 0.29 5.10
N ILE A 22 -10.99 -0.26 4.06
CA ILE A 22 -10.16 0.52 3.13
C ILE A 22 -10.95 0.75 1.86
N LYS A 23 -11.26 2.02 1.58
CA LYS A 23 -11.93 2.40 0.34
C LYS A 23 -10.94 2.29 -0.83
N VAL A 24 -11.36 1.64 -1.91
CA VAL A 24 -10.59 1.56 -3.15
C VAL A 24 -11.38 2.26 -4.25
N THR A 25 -10.86 3.40 -4.73
CA THR A 25 -11.52 4.22 -5.75
C THR A 25 -11.07 3.77 -7.13
N LYS A 26 -12.03 3.47 -8.01
CA LYS A 26 -11.74 3.09 -9.40
C LYS A 26 -11.04 4.23 -10.14
N ALA A 27 -10.06 3.87 -10.94
CA ALA A 27 -9.36 4.76 -11.84
C ALA A 27 -9.38 4.17 -13.25
N ASP A 28 -9.45 5.02 -14.27
CA ASP A 28 -9.55 4.59 -15.66
C ASP A 28 -8.32 3.77 -16.07
N GLY A 29 -8.57 2.65 -16.75
CA GLY A 29 -7.51 1.72 -17.16
C GLY A 29 -6.92 0.86 -16.03
N MET A 30 -7.37 1.02 -14.78
CA MET A 30 -6.86 0.26 -13.63
C MET A 30 -7.75 -0.93 -13.27
N ARG A 31 -7.14 -2.11 -13.08
CA ARG A 31 -7.87 -3.34 -12.71
C ARG A 31 -8.61 -3.18 -11.37
N TYR A 32 -7.95 -2.60 -10.38
CA TYR A 32 -8.49 -2.49 -9.02
C TYR A 32 -8.91 -1.06 -8.69
N GLY A 33 -8.00 -0.09 -8.79
CA GLY A 33 -8.17 1.28 -8.29
C GLY A 33 -7.17 1.61 -7.18
N PHE A 34 -7.22 2.83 -6.65
CA PHE A 34 -6.28 3.31 -5.62
C PHE A 34 -6.89 3.18 -4.22
N ALA A 35 -6.09 2.68 -3.28
CA ALA A 35 -6.52 2.47 -1.90
C ALA A 35 -6.28 3.73 -1.06
N ASP A 36 -7.30 4.13 -0.28
CA ASP A 36 -7.21 5.26 0.64
C ASP A 36 -6.95 4.75 2.07
N PHE A 37 -5.69 4.47 2.37
CA PHE A 37 -5.27 4.04 3.71
C PHE A 37 -5.29 5.21 4.71
N ALA A 38 -5.07 6.45 4.24
CA ALA A 38 -5.03 7.64 5.07
C ALA A 38 -6.40 7.93 5.70
N SER A 39 -7.48 7.92 4.91
CA SER A 39 -8.84 8.13 5.44
C SER A 39 -9.29 7.03 6.39
N ALA A 40 -8.71 5.83 6.29
CA ALA A 40 -8.94 4.74 7.23
C ALA A 40 -8.12 4.85 8.53
N GLY A 41 -7.23 5.84 8.64
CA GLY A 41 -6.42 6.09 9.83
C GLY A 41 -5.34 5.05 10.09
N VAL A 42 -4.88 4.33 9.05
CA VAL A 42 -3.87 3.26 9.19
C VAL A 42 -2.48 3.65 8.68
N VAL A 43 -2.30 4.88 8.21
CA VAL A 43 -0.99 5.40 7.81
C VAL A 43 -0.25 5.89 9.05
N GLU A 44 0.91 5.30 9.34
CA GLU A 44 1.76 5.74 10.45
C GLU A 44 2.70 6.88 10.03
N GLU A 45 3.26 6.79 8.82
CA GLU A 45 4.23 7.75 8.30
C GLU A 45 3.95 8.02 6.83
N THR A 46 4.14 9.27 6.41
CA THR A 46 4.17 9.65 4.99
C THR A 46 5.54 10.22 4.68
N VAL A 47 6.23 9.65 3.70
CA VAL A 47 7.56 10.10 3.28
C VAL A 47 7.59 10.30 1.77
N GLN A 48 8.26 11.36 1.33
CA GLN A 48 8.52 11.59 -0.10
C GLN A 48 9.81 10.88 -0.50
N LEU A 49 9.71 9.86 -1.33
CA LEU A 49 10.83 9.15 -1.94
C LEU A 49 11.45 10.01 -3.05
N PRO A 50 12.78 10.30 -3.00
CA PRO A 50 13.45 11.05 -4.05
C PRO A 50 13.42 10.29 -5.39
N GLU A 51 13.39 11.05 -6.49
CA GLU A 51 13.20 10.50 -7.84
C GLU A 51 14.29 9.48 -8.23
N GLU A 52 15.51 9.67 -7.76
CA GLU A 52 16.63 8.74 -7.99
C GLU A 52 16.37 7.32 -7.44
N PHE A 53 15.47 7.18 -6.46
CA PHE A 53 15.10 5.89 -5.87
C PHE A 53 13.87 5.25 -6.54
N TRP A 54 13.11 5.96 -7.39
CA TRP A 54 11.81 5.48 -7.88
C TRP A 54 11.87 4.16 -8.64
N ARG A 55 12.96 3.92 -9.37
CA ARG A 55 13.15 2.71 -10.18
C ARG A 55 14.03 1.63 -9.52
N LEU A 56 14.42 1.83 -8.26
CA LEU A 56 15.14 0.81 -7.50
C LEU A 56 14.22 -0.32 -7.02
N SER A 57 14.82 -1.38 -6.50
CA SER A 57 14.07 -2.50 -5.91
C SER A 57 13.31 -2.06 -4.64
N ASP A 58 12.23 -2.77 -4.28
CA ASP A 58 11.50 -2.49 -3.04
C ASP A 58 12.43 -2.56 -1.82
N LYS A 59 13.41 -3.48 -1.85
CA LYS A 59 14.40 -3.62 -0.77
C LYS A 59 15.22 -2.34 -0.59
N GLU A 60 15.68 -1.72 -1.68
CA GLU A 60 16.49 -0.50 -1.63
C GLU A 60 15.65 0.71 -1.23
N GLN A 61 14.44 0.83 -1.79
CA GLN A 61 13.50 1.89 -1.42
C GLN A 61 13.13 1.80 0.06
N PHE A 62 12.77 0.61 0.54
CA PHE A 62 12.32 0.42 1.92
C PHE A 62 13.46 0.64 2.90
N LYS A 63 14.69 0.22 2.55
CA LYS A 63 15.87 0.53 3.37
C LYS A 63 16.03 2.04 3.56
N TRP A 64 15.98 2.82 2.47
CA TRP A 64 16.12 4.27 2.56
C TRP A 64 14.98 4.92 3.37
N LEU A 65 13.75 4.46 3.16
CA LEU A 65 12.57 4.96 3.88
C LEU A 65 12.62 4.63 5.38
N ASP A 66 13.02 3.40 5.72
CA ASP A 66 13.21 2.96 7.10
C ASP A 66 14.27 3.83 7.79
N GLU A 67 15.36 4.17 7.12
CA GLU A 67 16.39 5.09 7.65
C GLU A 67 15.82 6.48 7.97
N GLN A 68 14.81 6.97 7.23
CA GLN A 68 14.20 8.28 7.49
C GLN A 68 13.35 8.32 8.76
N ILE A 69 12.81 7.17 9.17
CA ILE A 69 11.88 7.07 10.31
C ILE A 69 12.52 6.43 11.55
N GLY A 70 13.85 6.26 11.55
CA GLY A 70 14.60 5.66 12.65
C GLY A 70 14.65 4.12 12.67
N GLY A 71 14.32 3.48 11.55
CA GLY A 71 14.42 2.03 11.34
C GLY A 71 13.10 1.36 10.98
N ALA A 72 13.19 0.09 10.56
CA ALA A 72 12.05 -0.72 10.17
C ALA A 72 11.10 -1.00 11.35
N ARG A 73 9.79 -0.86 11.13
CA ARG A 73 8.76 -1.16 12.13
C ARG A 73 8.14 -2.54 11.90
N LYS A 74 8.12 -3.38 12.94
CA LYS A 74 7.59 -4.76 12.85
C LYS A 74 6.10 -4.74 12.48
N GLY A 75 5.74 -5.49 11.45
CA GLY A 75 4.35 -5.61 10.99
C GLY A 75 3.89 -4.51 10.03
N MET A 76 4.77 -3.59 9.66
CA MET A 76 4.51 -2.53 8.68
C MET A 76 5.11 -2.85 7.32
N THR A 77 4.64 -2.14 6.30
CA THR A 77 5.19 -2.15 4.95
C THR A 77 4.96 -0.79 4.31
N TRP A 78 5.79 -0.45 3.33
CA TRP A 78 5.63 0.78 2.56
C TRP A 78 4.69 0.55 1.38
N HIS A 79 3.64 1.36 1.32
CA HIS A 79 2.68 1.42 0.23
C HIS A 79 3.12 2.48 -0.79
N HIS A 80 3.31 2.07 -2.04
CA HIS A 80 3.50 2.98 -3.17
C HIS A 80 2.16 3.57 -3.60
N THR A 81 1.87 4.80 -3.23
CA THR A 81 0.61 5.47 -3.62
C THR A 81 0.55 5.77 -5.13
N GLU A 82 -0.59 6.25 -5.60
CA GLU A 82 -0.76 6.80 -6.95
C GLU A 82 0.01 8.10 -7.19
N VAL A 83 0.35 8.82 -6.11
CA VAL A 83 1.06 10.11 -6.18
C VAL A 83 2.57 9.85 -6.30
N PRO A 84 3.26 10.39 -7.32
CA PRO A 84 4.69 10.14 -7.53
C PRO A 84 5.56 10.40 -6.31
N GLY A 85 6.32 9.37 -5.93
CA GLY A 85 7.23 9.39 -4.78
C GLY A 85 6.55 9.43 -3.41
N LYS A 86 5.23 9.59 -3.30
CA LYS A 86 4.55 9.56 -1.99
C LYS A 86 4.46 8.10 -1.50
N MET A 87 5.15 7.84 -0.39
CA MET A 87 5.21 6.55 0.28
C MET A 87 4.46 6.63 1.61
N GLU A 88 3.62 5.64 1.89
CA GLU A 88 2.88 5.56 3.15
C GLU A 88 3.27 4.29 3.91
N LEU A 89 3.69 4.42 5.17
CA LEU A 89 3.94 3.27 6.04
C LEU A 89 2.60 2.78 6.60
N VAL A 90 2.22 1.55 6.29
CA VAL A 90 0.92 0.97 6.66
C VAL A 90 1.07 -0.46 7.21
N PRO A 91 0.10 -0.98 7.98
CA PRO A 91 0.12 -2.37 8.43
C PRO A 91 0.15 -3.35 7.25
N PHE A 92 1.14 -4.25 7.25
CA PHE A 92 1.35 -5.24 6.19
C PHE A 92 0.10 -6.09 5.93
N GLY A 93 -0.58 -6.52 7.00
CA GLY A 93 -1.79 -7.32 6.88
C GLY A 93 -2.91 -6.59 6.12
N ILE A 94 -3.16 -5.33 6.46
CA ILE A 94 -4.19 -4.50 5.84
C ILE A 94 -3.86 -4.20 4.38
N HIS A 95 -2.59 -3.90 4.08
CA HIS A 95 -2.10 -3.71 2.71
C HIS A 95 -2.29 -4.99 1.88
N ASN A 96 -1.86 -6.14 2.39
CA ASN A 96 -1.87 -7.41 1.67
C ASN A 96 -3.28 -7.94 1.36
N ILE A 97 -4.29 -7.62 2.19
CA ILE A 97 -5.69 -8.04 1.96
C ILE A 97 -6.51 -7.03 1.16
N THR A 98 -5.91 -5.92 0.72
CA THR A 98 -6.58 -4.86 -0.02
C THR A 98 -6.04 -4.87 -1.44
N PRO A 99 -6.73 -5.50 -2.42
CA PRO A 99 -6.29 -5.45 -3.81
C PRO A 99 -6.39 -4.01 -4.35
N HIS A 100 -5.26 -3.45 -4.79
CA HIS A 100 -5.18 -2.08 -5.28
C HIS A 100 -4.11 -1.94 -6.36
N ASN A 101 -4.15 -0.80 -7.04
CA ASN A 101 -3.11 -0.24 -7.88
C ASN A 101 -2.37 0.85 -7.10
N GLY A 102 -1.18 1.20 -7.55
CA GLY A 102 -0.26 2.13 -6.89
C GLY A 102 0.98 2.35 -7.73
N GLY A 103 2.02 2.97 -7.18
CA GLY A 103 3.23 3.34 -7.90
C GLY A 103 3.94 2.21 -8.64
N ARG A 104 3.82 0.96 -8.16
CA ARG A 104 4.36 -0.27 -8.78
C ARG A 104 3.49 -0.87 -9.89
N THR A 105 2.35 -0.26 -10.21
CA THR A 105 1.50 -0.69 -11.33
C THR A 105 2.18 -0.33 -12.65
N LYS A 106 2.06 -1.18 -13.67
CA LYS A 106 2.61 -0.92 -15.00
C LYS A 106 2.16 0.46 -15.51
N GLY A 107 3.12 1.27 -15.97
CA GLY A 107 2.91 2.65 -16.42
C GLY A 107 2.86 3.71 -15.32
N MET A 108 3.00 3.34 -14.05
CA MET A 108 3.08 4.29 -12.92
C MET A 108 4.54 4.66 -12.60
N TRP A 109 4.71 5.62 -11.69
CA TRP A 109 5.99 6.28 -11.43
C TRP A 109 7.12 5.36 -10.93
N ALA A 110 6.80 4.24 -10.28
CA ALA A 110 7.75 3.21 -9.83
C ALA A 110 7.65 1.90 -10.63
N ASP A 111 7.13 1.96 -11.86
CA ASP A 111 7.12 0.81 -12.78
C ASP A 111 8.56 0.45 -13.18
N ALA A 112 9.12 -0.51 -12.46
CA ALA A 112 10.46 -1.03 -12.65
C ALA A 112 10.47 -2.55 -12.42
N PRO A 113 11.46 -3.27 -12.98
CA PRO A 113 11.63 -4.70 -12.73
C PRO A 113 11.69 -5.01 -11.24
N ARG A 114 11.05 -6.12 -10.82
CA ARG A 114 11.00 -6.58 -9.44
C ARG A 114 11.93 -7.76 -9.22
#